data_AF-A0AA85JIN3-F1
#
_entry.id   AF-A0AA85JIN3-F1
#
_cell.length_a   1.000
_cell.length_b   1.000
_cell.length_c   1.000
_cell.angle_alpha   90.00
_cell.angle_beta   90.00
_cell.angle_gamma   90.00
#
_symmetry.space_group_name_H-M   'P 1'
#
loop_
_entity.id
_entity.type
_entity.pdbx_description
1 polymer ?
#
loop_
_entity_poly.entity_id
_entity_poly.type
_entity_poly.pdbx_seq_one_letter_code
_entity_poly.pdbx_strand_id
1 'polypeptide(L)'
;MFRSRISLASEPELVIHSKDPFSPTAYLRLKNLILEAKPSDEVYYTSEQLLSLEGKCINNQGNNHTSARRPFISPLDRLKEIQLKTCEEIRNDIICTQLNTSGSLSITSDDNTQKCNEVNLKSLNDFARCLGSEIWLTSNFIGTSEKSDKIDEATENAFHQMKNMFDSSGIEPQQILQFIVVLSQPLSADVFSVFNQAYTVQLNEWFDEKSKNHITHKSKPVTSYLPARVCISMNSFSQEINVHSREGCRISLSAIICHGKSDMYEWINSLRGLYVQSISHWAPANIGPYSQAIGVPTLCSHSENCTSSCGLEQFTFYSGQIGLIPELEVLPSQTGHFSRITEALETESWLAIRHCHRIMKCMSPSKIWTNLFIGICYAVDEDSLIQARKHFHLSVCSVISDSKHISSMCDCNKCIVWIIVSGLPKNASVEWQWITGPSASLVTSVDDTINNGSFVPQNTFMLFYRYDYYQSNQKILLELLSAYKGFVLPVIKFADPNVNTVFVSVHNK
;
A
#
# COMPACT_ATOMS: atom_id res chain seq x y z
N MET A 1 -24.83 30.95 -8.95
CA MET A 1 -23.55 31.29 -9.65
C MET A 1 -23.00 32.62 -9.18
N PHE A 2 -21.69 32.82 -9.32
CA PHE A 2 -20.92 33.83 -8.57
C PHE A 2 -20.77 35.16 -9.33
N ARG A 3 -21.52 36.19 -8.90
CA ARG A 3 -21.49 37.58 -9.43
C ARG A 3 -20.32 38.43 -8.90
N SER A 4 -19.62 37.90 -7.91
CA SER A 4 -18.49 38.57 -7.27
C SER A 4 -17.28 37.63 -7.26
N ARG A 5 -16.07 38.18 -7.20
CA ARG A 5 -14.82 37.44 -7.07
C ARG A 5 -14.10 37.89 -5.80
N ILE A 6 -13.32 36.99 -5.22
CA ILE A 6 -12.41 37.32 -4.13
C ILE A 6 -11.08 37.76 -4.74
N SER A 7 -10.66 38.98 -4.43
CA SER A 7 -9.38 39.56 -4.80
C SER A 7 -8.45 39.51 -3.60
N LEU A 8 -7.23 39.01 -3.82
CA LEU A 8 -6.20 38.92 -2.78
C LEU A 8 -5.43 40.24 -2.74
N ALA A 9 -5.66 41.07 -1.72
CA ALA A 9 -4.94 42.33 -1.53
C ALA A 9 -3.57 42.15 -0.85
N SER A 10 -3.27 40.94 -0.37
CA SER A 10 -1.98 40.57 0.21
C SER A 10 -1.65 39.12 -0.12
N GLU A 11 -0.35 38.81 -0.12
CA GLU A 11 0.10 37.45 -0.38
C GLU A 11 -0.42 36.45 0.67
N PRO A 12 -0.77 35.22 0.25
CA PRO A 12 -1.10 34.14 1.18
C PRO A 12 0.05 33.81 2.13
N GLU A 13 -0.28 33.62 3.41
CA GLU A 13 0.69 33.17 4.42
C GLU A 13 0.52 31.66 4.66
N LEU A 14 1.60 30.88 4.60
CA LEU A 14 1.56 29.48 5.03
C LEU A 14 1.69 29.42 6.56
N VAL A 15 0.71 28.83 7.25
CA VAL A 15 0.74 28.64 8.70
C VAL A 15 0.74 27.15 9.02
N ILE A 16 1.76 26.70 9.76
CA ILE A 16 1.85 25.32 10.26
C ILE A 16 1.10 25.25 11.60
N HIS A 17 0.09 24.39 11.68
CA HIS A 17 -0.86 24.34 12.80
C HIS A 17 -0.70 23.13 13.71
N SER A 18 -0.21 21.97 13.22
CA SER A 18 -0.10 20.79 14.07
C SER A 18 1.25 20.71 14.78
N LYS A 19 1.19 20.28 16.05
CA LYS A 19 2.35 19.78 16.82
C LYS A 19 2.57 18.27 16.59
N ASP A 20 1.84 17.69 15.65
CA ASP A 20 1.91 16.26 15.32
C ASP A 20 3.19 16.02 14.49
N PRO A 21 4.16 15.22 15.00
CA PRO A 21 5.40 14.95 14.30
C PRO A 21 5.21 14.08 13.04
N PHE A 22 4.10 13.36 12.90
CA PHE A 22 3.83 12.42 11.80
C PHE A 22 3.02 13.04 10.66
N SER A 23 2.14 13.98 10.98
CA SER A 23 1.25 14.64 10.02
C SER A 23 1.22 16.16 10.24
N PRO A 24 2.32 16.88 9.93
CA PRO A 24 2.36 18.33 9.98
C PRO A 24 1.27 18.91 9.07
N THR A 25 0.26 19.54 9.67
CA THR A 25 -0.83 20.17 8.94
C THR A 25 -0.51 21.64 8.78
N ALA A 26 -0.45 22.12 7.54
CA ALA A 26 -0.35 23.53 7.22
C ALA A 26 -1.61 24.02 6.54
N TYR A 27 -2.04 25.24 6.83
CA TYR A 27 -3.10 25.91 6.10
C TYR A 27 -2.58 27.18 5.46
N LEU A 28 -3.15 27.49 4.29
CA LEU A 28 -2.92 28.74 3.61
C LEU A 28 -3.84 29.79 4.23
N ARG A 29 -3.26 30.71 5.01
CA ARG A 29 -3.96 31.85 5.59
C ARG A 29 -4.04 32.96 4.55
N LEU A 30 -5.22 33.11 3.95
CA LEU A 30 -5.52 34.24 3.08
C LEU A 30 -5.88 35.47 3.93
N LYS A 31 -5.08 36.53 3.84
CA LYS A 31 -5.34 37.82 4.50
C LYS A 31 -5.91 38.84 3.50
N ASN A 32 -6.63 39.83 4.01
CA ASN A 32 -7.16 40.97 3.25
C ASN A 32 -7.91 40.54 1.98
N LEU A 33 -8.86 39.61 2.16
CA LEU A 33 -9.78 39.19 1.09
C LEU A 33 -10.77 40.32 0.80
N ILE A 34 -10.71 40.87 -0.42
CA ILE A 34 -11.67 41.89 -0.88
C ILE A 34 -12.67 41.23 -1.81
N LEU A 35 -13.97 41.45 -1.54
CA LEU A 35 -15.02 41.01 -2.44
C LEU A 35 -15.25 42.09 -3.51
N GLU A 36 -14.94 41.77 -4.76
CA GLU A 36 -15.13 42.66 -5.91
C GLU A 36 -16.31 42.17 -6.76
N ALA A 37 -17.11 43.10 -7.29
CA ALA A 37 -18.11 42.75 -8.30
C ALA A 37 -17.41 42.35 -9.60
N LYS A 38 -17.87 41.26 -10.22
CA LYS A 38 -17.39 40.89 -11.56
C LYS A 38 -18.02 41.79 -12.62
N PRO A 39 -17.29 42.19 -13.66
CA PRO A 39 -17.86 42.72 -14.89
C PRO A 39 -18.96 41.81 -15.44
N SER A 40 -20.00 42.36 -16.06
CA SER A 40 -21.17 41.60 -16.53
C SER A 40 -20.83 40.49 -17.54
N ASP A 41 -19.75 40.67 -18.30
CA ASP A 41 -19.17 39.74 -19.27
C ASP A 41 -18.30 38.64 -18.63
N GLU A 42 -17.87 38.79 -17.38
CA GLU A 42 -17.13 37.77 -16.61
C GLU A 42 -18.05 36.90 -15.72
N VAL A 43 -19.36 37.18 -15.69
CA VAL A 43 -20.31 36.41 -14.88
C VAL A 43 -20.77 35.18 -15.66
N TYR A 44 -20.44 34.01 -15.12
CA TYR A 44 -20.98 32.74 -15.59
C TYR A 44 -22.28 32.41 -14.86
N TYR A 45 -23.30 32.02 -15.61
CA TYR A 45 -24.66 31.72 -15.18
C TYR A 45 -25.05 30.25 -15.36
N THR A 46 -24.13 29.37 -15.76
CA THR A 46 -24.37 27.91 -15.80
C THR A 46 -23.13 27.14 -15.33
N SER A 47 -23.30 25.86 -14.97
CA SER A 47 -22.18 24.97 -14.63
C SER A 47 -21.30 24.70 -15.85
N GLU A 48 -21.90 24.58 -17.04
CA GLU A 48 -21.22 24.38 -18.32
C GLU A 48 -20.33 25.59 -18.64
N GLN A 49 -20.84 26.80 -18.40
CA GLN A 49 -20.08 28.03 -18.56
C GLN A 49 -18.86 28.09 -17.62
N LEU A 50 -19.01 27.67 -16.35
CA LEU A 50 -17.89 27.55 -15.42
C LEU A 50 -16.85 26.49 -15.86
N LEU A 51 -17.30 25.34 -16.38
CA LEU A 51 -16.42 24.30 -16.89
C LEU A 51 -15.70 24.70 -18.19
N SER A 52 -16.25 25.65 -18.94
CA SER A 52 -15.64 26.20 -20.16
C SER A 52 -14.57 27.27 -19.90
N LEU A 53 -14.33 27.63 -18.63
CA LEU A 53 -13.39 28.69 -18.27
C LEU A 53 -11.96 28.31 -18.69
N GLU A 54 -11.35 29.13 -19.55
CA GLU A 54 -9.95 28.99 -19.97
C GLU A 54 -9.13 30.13 -19.37
N GLY A 55 -8.27 29.81 -18.40
CA GLY A 55 -7.28 30.72 -17.87
C GLY A 55 -6.09 30.87 -18.82
N LYS A 56 -5.55 32.08 -18.94
CA LYS A 56 -4.26 32.32 -19.61
C LYS A 56 -3.14 32.03 -18.61
N CYS A 57 -2.34 30.99 -18.84
CA CYS A 57 -1.08 30.82 -18.11
C CYS A 57 0.01 31.64 -18.80
N ILE A 58 0.54 32.63 -18.09
CA ILE A 58 1.80 33.30 -18.47
C ILE A 58 2.91 32.41 -17.92
N ASN A 59 3.61 31.70 -18.81
CA ASN A 59 4.83 31.00 -18.41
C ASN A 59 5.90 32.04 -18.10
N ASN A 60 6.38 32.09 -16.85
CA ASN A 60 7.54 32.92 -16.46
C ASN A 60 8.88 32.40 -17.04
N GLN A 61 8.84 31.37 -17.87
CA GLN A 61 9.97 30.87 -18.65
C GLN A 61 9.65 31.21 -20.11
N GLY A 62 10.51 32.02 -20.76
CA GLY A 62 10.28 32.72 -22.03
C GLY A 62 10.01 31.91 -23.30
N ASN A 63 9.18 30.86 -23.22
CA ASN A 63 8.59 30.19 -24.36
C ASN A 63 7.20 30.77 -24.66
N ASN A 64 7.02 31.30 -25.87
CA ASN A 64 5.79 31.94 -26.36
C ASN A 64 4.56 31.01 -26.52
N HIS A 65 4.57 29.82 -25.94
CA HIS A 65 3.41 28.94 -25.92
C HIS A 65 2.53 29.28 -24.71
N THR A 66 1.49 30.08 -24.97
CA THR A 66 0.37 30.28 -24.04
C THR A 66 -0.51 29.03 -24.06
N SER A 67 -0.36 28.15 -23.07
CA SER A 67 -1.31 27.06 -22.88
C SER A 67 -2.56 27.59 -22.17
N ALA A 68 -3.72 27.39 -22.78
CA ALA A 68 -5.00 27.64 -22.12
C ALA A 68 -5.16 26.62 -20.99
N ARG A 69 -5.27 27.09 -19.74
CA ARG A 69 -5.46 26.24 -18.56
C ARG A 69 -6.92 26.25 -18.18
N ARG A 70 -7.60 25.11 -18.26
CA ARG A 70 -8.96 24.94 -17.73
C ARG A 70 -8.86 24.63 -16.23
N PRO A 71 -9.19 25.57 -15.34
CA PRO A 71 -8.99 25.36 -13.90
C PRO A 71 -10.07 24.46 -13.30
N PHE A 72 -11.20 24.31 -13.98
CA PHE A 72 -12.26 23.39 -13.61
C PHE A 72 -12.32 22.24 -14.60
N ILE A 73 -12.40 21.03 -14.08
CA ILE A 73 -12.60 19.81 -14.85
C ILE A 73 -13.50 18.92 -14.01
N SER A 74 -14.54 18.35 -14.60
CA SER A 74 -15.44 17.45 -13.89
C SER A 74 -14.72 16.14 -13.55
N PRO A 75 -15.16 15.39 -12.52
CA PRO A 75 -14.60 14.07 -12.23
C PRO A 75 -14.60 13.17 -13.47
N LEU A 76 -15.70 13.14 -14.24
CA LEU A 76 -15.82 12.31 -15.44
C LEU A 76 -14.86 12.77 -16.56
N ASP A 77 -14.67 14.08 -16.74
CA ASP A 77 -13.70 14.60 -17.71
C ASP A 77 -12.25 14.27 -17.32
N ARG A 78 -11.94 14.10 -16.02
CA ARG A 78 -10.63 13.61 -15.58
C ARG A 78 -10.40 12.14 -15.93
N LEU A 79 -11.48 11.35 -15.96
CA LEU A 79 -11.44 9.93 -16.35
C LEU A 79 -11.30 9.74 -17.86
N LYS A 80 -11.63 10.75 -18.68
CA LYS A 80 -11.32 10.71 -20.11
C LYS A 80 -9.82 10.51 -20.30
N GLU A 81 -9.47 9.52 -21.12
CA GLU A 81 -8.08 9.14 -21.43
C GLU A 81 -7.28 8.75 -20.17
N ILE A 82 -7.93 8.14 -19.18
CA ILE A 82 -7.27 7.72 -17.92
C ILE A 82 -6.01 6.89 -18.17
N GLN A 83 -6.04 5.99 -19.17
CA GLN A 83 -4.87 5.21 -19.60
C GLN A 83 -3.70 6.12 -20.00
N LEU A 84 -3.92 7.02 -20.97
CA LEU A 84 -2.87 7.90 -21.48
C LEU A 84 -2.30 8.76 -20.36
N LYS A 85 -3.17 9.42 -19.58
CA LYS A 85 -2.79 10.30 -18.48
C LYS A 85 -2.02 9.56 -17.39
N THR A 86 -2.40 8.32 -17.07
CA THR A 86 -1.70 7.51 -16.05
C THR A 86 -0.31 7.10 -16.54
N CYS A 87 -0.21 6.62 -17.78
CA CYS A 87 1.08 6.27 -18.39
C CYS A 87 2.02 7.48 -18.53
N GLU A 88 1.50 8.64 -18.93
CA GLU A 88 2.28 9.88 -19.00
C GLU A 88 2.73 10.36 -17.63
N GLU A 89 1.84 10.36 -16.63
CA GLU A 89 2.17 10.74 -15.25
C GLU A 89 3.33 9.88 -14.72
N ILE A 90 3.19 8.55 -14.79
CA ILE A 90 4.22 7.61 -14.33
C ILE A 90 5.53 7.78 -15.11
N ARG A 91 5.46 7.85 -16.44
CA ARG A 91 6.65 7.98 -17.29
C ARG A 91 7.41 9.26 -17.00
N ASN A 92 6.71 10.39 -16.94
CA ASN A 92 7.34 11.69 -16.69
C ASN A 92 8.01 11.71 -15.32
N ASP A 93 7.34 11.17 -14.30
CA ASP A 93 7.91 11.11 -12.96
C ASP A 93 9.14 10.20 -12.88
N ILE A 94 9.10 9.02 -13.50
CA ILE A 94 10.28 8.13 -13.58
C ILE A 94 11.45 8.84 -14.29
N ILE A 95 11.22 9.45 -15.46
CA ILE A 95 12.26 10.17 -16.20
C ILE A 95 12.84 11.32 -15.37
N CYS A 96 11.99 12.11 -14.71
CA CYS A 96 12.42 13.19 -13.83
C CYS A 96 13.30 12.69 -12.69
N THR A 97 12.96 11.55 -12.06
CA THR A 97 13.81 10.96 -11.01
C THR A 97 15.19 10.53 -11.53
N GLN A 98 15.25 9.96 -12.74
CA GLN A 98 16.52 9.52 -13.34
C GLN A 98 17.44 10.70 -13.67
N LEU A 99 16.90 11.77 -14.25
CA LEU A 99 17.65 13.00 -14.54
C LEU A 99 18.24 13.61 -13.27
N ASN A 100 17.47 13.62 -12.17
CA ASN A 100 17.94 14.15 -10.89
C ASN A 100 18.99 13.25 -10.20
N THR A 101 18.98 11.94 -10.48
CA THR A 101 19.92 10.98 -9.88
C THR A 101 21.25 10.89 -10.64
N SER A 102 21.29 11.31 -11.90
CA SER A 102 22.47 11.31 -12.78
C SER A 102 23.61 12.25 -12.31
N GLY A 103 23.36 13.07 -11.29
CA GLY A 103 24.34 13.97 -10.67
C GLY A 103 25.05 13.42 -9.42
N SER A 104 24.70 12.24 -8.91
CA SER A 104 25.39 11.64 -7.75
C SER A 104 26.06 10.32 -8.12
N LEU A 105 27.39 10.30 -8.13
CA LEU A 105 28.21 9.13 -8.43
C LEU A 105 27.95 7.95 -7.47
N SER A 106 28.15 6.77 -8.06
CA SER A 106 28.16 5.42 -7.48
C SER A 106 28.83 5.31 -6.11
N ILE A 107 28.14 4.67 -5.17
CA ILE A 107 28.74 4.13 -3.95
C ILE A 107 28.84 2.61 -4.12
N THR A 108 30.07 2.10 -4.02
CA THR A 108 30.38 0.68 -3.91
C THR A 108 29.83 0.13 -2.60
N SER A 109 29.05 -0.95 -2.66
CA SER A 109 28.55 -1.67 -1.49
C SER A 109 29.68 -2.50 -0.87
N ASP A 110 30.19 -2.07 0.29
CA ASP A 110 30.96 -2.93 1.17
C ASP A 110 29.99 -3.81 1.98
N ASP A 111 30.00 -5.11 1.69
CA ASP A 111 29.27 -6.14 2.43
C ASP A 111 29.92 -6.37 3.81
N ASN A 112 29.49 -5.58 4.81
CA ASN A 112 29.72 -5.92 6.22
C ASN A 112 28.45 -6.54 6.80
N THR A 113 28.39 -7.86 6.77
CA THR A 113 27.37 -8.69 7.43
C THR A 113 27.55 -8.58 8.95
N GLN A 114 26.73 -7.75 9.59
CA GLN A 114 26.67 -7.69 11.05
C GLN A 114 25.88 -8.90 11.56
N LYS A 115 26.56 -9.81 12.26
CA LYS A 115 25.95 -10.97 12.92
C LYS A 115 24.89 -10.50 13.91
N CYS A 116 23.64 -10.88 13.65
CA CYS A 116 22.52 -10.69 14.55
C CYS A 116 22.64 -11.67 15.73
N ASN A 117 22.49 -11.20 16.97
CA ASN A 117 22.64 -12.04 18.17
C ASN A 117 21.52 -13.10 18.24
N GLU A 118 21.89 -14.38 18.20
CA GLU A 118 21.00 -15.55 18.11
C GLU A 118 20.05 -15.78 19.32
N VAL A 119 20.23 -15.05 20.43
CA VAL A 119 19.65 -15.43 21.72
C VAL A 119 18.16 -15.05 21.87
N ASN A 120 17.65 -14.06 21.11
CA ASN A 120 16.22 -13.67 21.09
C ASN A 120 15.45 -14.11 19.83
N LEU A 121 16.12 -14.67 18.81
CA LEU A 121 15.45 -15.08 17.57
C LEU A 121 14.60 -16.35 17.72
N LYS A 122 14.94 -17.22 18.70
CA LYS A 122 14.30 -18.54 18.81
C LYS A 122 12.81 -18.47 19.12
N SER A 123 12.36 -17.55 19.99
CA SER A 123 10.93 -17.39 20.30
C SER A 123 10.14 -16.74 19.17
N LEU A 124 10.76 -15.82 18.44
CA LEU A 124 10.09 -15.09 17.36
C LEU A 124 9.90 -15.98 16.10
N ASN A 125 10.88 -16.85 15.82
CA ASN A 125 10.81 -17.83 14.73
C ASN A 125 9.66 -18.85 14.88
N ASP A 126 9.09 -19.00 16.08
CA ASP A 126 7.97 -19.92 16.33
C ASP A 126 6.68 -19.46 15.64
N PHE A 127 6.50 -18.14 15.49
CA PHE A 127 5.26 -17.57 14.96
C PHE A 127 5.48 -16.43 13.96
N ALA A 128 6.72 -16.06 13.64
CA ALA A 128 7.04 -15.05 12.63
C ALA A 128 8.29 -15.42 11.83
N ARG A 129 8.45 -14.81 10.66
CA ARG A 129 9.58 -15.01 9.75
C ARG A 129 10.25 -13.70 9.44
N CYS A 130 11.58 -13.67 9.58
CA CYS A 130 12.38 -12.52 9.22
C CYS A 130 12.31 -12.32 7.72
N LEU A 131 11.92 -11.12 7.29
CA LEU A 131 12.00 -10.70 5.91
C LEU A 131 13.40 -10.14 5.63
N GLY A 132 14.04 -9.55 6.65
CA GLY A 132 15.36 -8.93 6.65
C GLY A 132 15.27 -7.50 7.20
N SER A 133 16.41 -6.87 7.52
CA SER A 133 16.46 -5.51 8.10
C SER A 133 15.53 -5.31 9.32
N GLU A 134 15.48 -6.28 10.23
CA GLU A 134 14.62 -6.26 11.44
C GLU A 134 13.11 -6.25 11.15
N ILE A 135 12.70 -6.51 9.91
CA ILE A 135 11.30 -6.65 9.52
C ILE A 135 10.91 -8.13 9.58
N TRP A 136 9.75 -8.40 10.17
CA TRP A 136 9.22 -9.74 10.36
C TRP A 136 7.77 -9.83 9.91
N LEU A 137 7.40 -10.97 9.36
CA LEU A 137 6.04 -11.31 8.97
C LEU A 137 5.51 -12.39 9.91
N THR A 138 4.39 -12.14 10.57
CA THR A 138 3.79 -13.12 11.47
C THR A 138 3.04 -14.22 10.72
N SER A 139 2.86 -15.34 11.41
CA SER A 139 1.81 -16.32 11.16
C SER A 139 0.43 -15.68 11.33
N ASN A 140 -0.59 -16.43 10.94
CA ASN A 140 -1.98 -15.99 11.00
C ASN A 140 -2.58 -16.25 12.37
N PHE A 141 -3.27 -15.24 12.89
CA PHE A 141 -4.12 -15.33 14.06
C PHE A 141 -5.57 -15.48 13.59
N ILE A 142 -6.16 -16.63 13.86
CA ILE A 142 -7.46 -17.02 13.29
C ILE A 142 -8.55 -16.80 14.33
N GLY A 143 -9.39 -15.81 14.09
CA GLY A 143 -10.59 -15.56 14.86
C GLY A 143 -11.79 -16.29 14.29
N THR A 144 -12.69 -16.78 15.15
CA THR A 144 -13.91 -17.48 14.75
C THR A 144 -15.09 -17.06 15.61
N SER A 145 -16.27 -16.93 15.00
CA SER A 145 -17.56 -16.88 15.70
C SER A 145 -18.51 -17.94 15.14
N GLU A 146 -19.39 -18.46 16.00
CA GLU A 146 -20.42 -19.42 15.61
C GLU A 146 -21.51 -18.81 14.72
N LYS A 147 -21.64 -17.48 14.69
CA LYS A 147 -22.63 -16.78 13.89
C LYS A 147 -21.96 -15.99 12.78
N SER A 148 -22.57 -15.99 11.60
CA SER A 148 -22.09 -15.23 10.45
C SER A 148 -22.09 -13.71 10.73
N ASP A 149 -23.09 -13.17 11.40
CA ASP A 149 -23.17 -11.72 11.67
C ASP A 149 -22.22 -11.22 12.78
N LYS A 150 -21.44 -12.11 13.40
CA LYS A 150 -20.56 -11.82 14.56
C LYS A 150 -19.09 -11.66 14.21
N ILE A 151 -18.84 -10.82 13.21
CA ILE A 151 -17.47 -10.46 12.79
C ILE A 151 -16.72 -9.74 13.89
N ASP A 152 -17.41 -8.95 14.71
CA ASP A 152 -16.87 -8.29 15.90
C ASP A 152 -16.22 -9.32 16.85
N GLU A 153 -16.94 -10.37 17.23
CA GLU A 153 -16.46 -11.45 18.11
C GLU A 153 -15.28 -12.21 17.48
N ALA A 154 -15.37 -12.55 16.19
CA ALA A 154 -14.26 -13.17 15.48
C ALA A 154 -13.03 -12.24 15.48
N THR A 155 -13.24 -10.93 15.32
CA THR A 155 -12.17 -9.93 15.34
C THR A 155 -11.48 -9.86 16.70
N GLU A 156 -12.26 -9.75 17.77
CA GLU A 156 -11.77 -9.78 19.15
C GLU A 156 -10.97 -11.06 19.44
N ASN A 157 -11.45 -12.22 18.99
CA ASN A 157 -10.76 -13.48 19.18
C ASN A 157 -9.39 -13.52 18.49
N ALA A 158 -9.27 -13.02 17.26
CA ALA A 158 -7.99 -12.95 16.56
C ALA A 158 -7.00 -11.97 17.23
N PHE A 159 -7.49 -10.80 17.64
CA PHE A 159 -6.67 -9.83 18.37
C PHE A 159 -6.20 -10.38 19.72
N HIS A 160 -7.06 -11.10 20.44
CA HIS A 160 -6.68 -11.75 21.69
C HIS A 160 -5.55 -12.76 21.50
N GLN A 161 -5.63 -13.61 20.46
CA GLN A 161 -4.56 -14.56 20.13
C GLN A 161 -3.25 -13.83 19.77
N MET A 162 -3.32 -12.80 18.93
CA MET A 162 -2.16 -12.00 18.53
C MET A 162 -1.51 -11.32 19.73
N LYS A 163 -2.31 -10.64 20.55
CA LYS A 163 -1.85 -9.90 21.73
C LYS A 163 -1.17 -10.83 22.73
N ASN A 164 -1.73 -11.99 23.02
CA ASN A 164 -1.10 -12.98 23.92
C ASN A 164 0.29 -13.41 23.40
N MET A 165 0.40 -13.68 22.10
CA MET A 165 1.68 -14.07 21.49
C MET A 165 2.70 -12.93 21.50
N PHE A 166 2.27 -11.71 21.17
CA PHE A 166 3.12 -10.53 21.13
C PHE A 166 3.60 -10.13 22.53
N ASP A 167 2.70 -10.13 23.51
CA ASP A 167 3.02 -9.83 24.91
C ASP A 167 4.00 -10.85 25.49
N SER A 168 3.83 -12.14 25.18
CA SER A 168 4.78 -13.19 25.59
C SER A 168 6.16 -13.05 24.95
N SER A 169 6.24 -12.36 23.81
CA SER A 169 7.47 -12.14 23.03
C SER A 169 8.04 -10.74 23.20
N GLY A 170 7.45 -9.91 24.07
CA GLY A 170 7.89 -8.53 24.30
C GLY A 170 7.71 -7.60 23.10
N ILE A 171 6.76 -7.88 22.20
CA ILE A 171 6.45 -7.03 21.05
C ILE A 171 5.32 -6.06 21.43
N GLU A 172 5.55 -4.79 21.17
CA GLU A 172 4.57 -3.73 21.40
C GLU A 172 3.72 -3.47 20.13
N PRO A 173 2.45 -3.03 20.27
CA PRO A 173 1.59 -2.73 19.12
C PRO A 173 2.16 -1.64 18.21
N GLN A 174 3.00 -0.74 18.75
CA GLN A 174 3.72 0.29 18.00
C GLN A 174 4.81 -0.27 17.09
N GLN A 175 5.12 -1.55 17.17
CA GLN A 175 6.04 -2.22 16.25
C GLN A 175 5.31 -2.78 15.02
N ILE A 176 3.98 -2.70 14.98
CA ILE A 176 3.18 -3.19 13.85
C ILE A 176 3.21 -2.14 12.74
N LEU A 177 3.67 -2.55 11.57
CA LEU A 177 3.82 -1.70 10.39
C LEU A 177 2.66 -1.87 9.41
N GLN A 178 2.20 -3.11 9.23
CA GLN A 178 1.11 -3.42 8.32
C GLN A 178 0.31 -4.61 8.82
N PHE A 179 -1.02 -4.56 8.68
CA PHE A 179 -1.89 -5.72 8.81
C PHE A 179 -2.32 -6.25 7.44
N ILE A 180 -2.38 -7.57 7.33
CA ILE A 180 -3.03 -8.29 6.24
C ILE A 180 -4.24 -8.98 6.86
N VAL A 181 -5.44 -8.57 6.45
CA VAL A 181 -6.71 -9.04 7.01
C VAL A 181 -7.46 -9.81 5.95
N VAL A 182 -7.94 -10.99 6.32
CA VAL A 182 -8.78 -11.81 5.45
C VAL A 182 -10.04 -12.21 6.18
N LEU A 183 -11.19 -11.89 5.60
CA LEU A 183 -12.49 -12.26 6.13
C LEU A 183 -13.05 -13.44 5.34
N SER A 184 -13.74 -14.35 6.02
CA SER A 184 -14.47 -15.44 5.36
C SER A 184 -15.76 -14.97 4.67
N GLN A 185 -16.15 -13.72 4.92
CA GLN A 185 -17.41 -13.14 4.49
C GLN A 185 -17.23 -12.12 3.37
N PRO A 186 -18.23 -11.93 2.50
CA PRO A 186 -18.21 -10.85 1.53
C PRO A 186 -18.02 -9.50 2.21
N LEU A 187 -17.14 -8.66 1.67
CA LEU A 187 -16.85 -7.32 2.18
C LEU A 187 -17.95 -6.30 1.80
N SER A 188 -19.19 -6.59 2.19
CA SER A 188 -20.29 -5.63 2.11
C SER A 188 -20.00 -4.40 2.99
N ALA A 189 -20.69 -3.29 2.74
CA ALA A 189 -20.49 -2.07 3.51
C ALA A 189 -20.72 -2.28 5.02
N ASP A 190 -21.73 -3.06 5.38
CA ASP A 190 -22.08 -3.36 6.78
C ASP A 190 -21.02 -4.25 7.43
N VAL A 191 -20.61 -5.33 6.77
CA VAL A 191 -19.54 -6.23 7.22
C VAL A 191 -18.25 -5.45 7.45
N PHE A 192 -17.87 -4.62 6.47
CA PHE A 192 -16.65 -3.83 6.55
C PHE A 192 -16.72 -2.76 7.65
N SER A 193 -17.89 -2.16 7.87
CA SER A 193 -18.11 -1.21 8.96
C SER A 193 -17.99 -1.85 10.34
N VAL A 194 -18.64 -3.00 10.56
CA VAL A 194 -18.55 -3.76 11.83
C VAL A 194 -17.12 -4.19 12.09
N PHE A 195 -16.44 -4.74 11.08
CA PHE A 195 -15.03 -5.09 11.18
C PHE A 195 -14.15 -3.88 11.55
N ASN A 196 -14.31 -2.74 10.85
CA ASN A 196 -13.52 -1.54 11.12
C ASN A 196 -13.73 -1.01 12.54
N GLN A 197 -14.97 -1.06 13.04
CA GLN A 197 -15.27 -0.67 14.41
C GLN A 197 -14.55 -1.58 15.41
N ALA A 198 -14.72 -2.90 15.31
CA ALA A 198 -14.07 -3.86 16.20
C ALA A 198 -12.53 -3.76 16.14
N TYR A 199 -11.97 -3.70 14.93
CA TYR A 199 -10.54 -3.50 14.70
C TYR A 199 -10.00 -2.25 15.39
N THR A 200 -10.71 -1.12 15.27
CA THR A 200 -10.30 0.16 15.88
C THR A 200 -10.31 0.08 17.40
N VAL A 201 -11.38 -0.50 17.97
CA VAL A 201 -11.50 -0.67 19.42
C VAL A 201 -10.34 -1.52 19.94
N GLN A 202 -10.15 -2.71 19.36
CA GLN A 202 -9.12 -3.65 19.82
C GLN A 202 -7.70 -3.07 19.73
N LEU A 203 -7.38 -2.38 18.63
CA LEU A 203 -6.04 -1.80 18.46
C LEU A 203 -5.80 -0.61 19.40
N ASN A 204 -6.79 0.28 19.57
CA ASN A 204 -6.66 1.42 20.48
C ASN A 204 -6.58 0.99 21.95
N GLU A 205 -7.38 0.01 22.36
CA GLU A 205 -7.29 -0.56 23.71
C GLU A 205 -5.90 -1.15 23.97
N TRP A 206 -5.32 -1.83 22.98
CA TRP A 206 -3.97 -2.36 23.09
C TRP A 206 -2.91 -1.26 23.21
N PHE A 207 -3.01 -0.18 22.44
CA PHE A 207 -2.14 0.99 22.60
C PHE A 207 -2.27 1.63 23.98
N ASP A 208 -3.50 1.82 24.46
CA ASP A 208 -3.78 2.45 25.76
C ASP A 208 -3.23 1.64 26.93
N GLU A 209 -3.37 0.32 26.90
CA GLU A 209 -2.81 -0.57 27.92
C GLU A 209 -1.29 -0.47 28.02
N LYS A 210 -0.58 -0.42 26.88
CA LYS A 210 0.88 -0.31 26.86
C LYS A 210 1.36 1.08 27.29
N SER A 211 0.64 2.13 26.89
CA SER A 211 0.97 3.50 27.31
C SER A 211 0.91 3.69 28.83
N LYS A 212 -0.07 3.07 29.51
CA LYS A 212 -0.21 3.13 30.98
C LYS A 212 0.96 2.48 31.71
N ASN A 213 1.52 1.41 31.16
CA ASN A 213 2.69 0.75 31.75
C ASN A 213 3.93 1.66 31.68
N HIS A 214 4.10 2.41 30.58
CA HIS A 214 5.23 3.32 30.37
C HIS A 214 5.23 4.58 31.24
N ILE A 215 4.05 5.06 31.69
CA ILE A 215 3.89 6.25 32.56
C ILE A 215 4.52 6.05 33.96
N THR A 216 4.75 4.82 34.39
CA THR A 216 5.42 4.52 35.68
C THR A 216 6.93 4.81 35.66
N HIS A 217 7.54 4.85 34.47
CA HIS A 217 8.90 5.33 34.23
C HIS A 217 8.83 6.72 33.57
N LYS A 218 9.80 7.61 33.82
CA LYS A 218 9.84 8.99 33.26
C LYS A 218 10.03 9.02 31.72
N SER A 219 9.18 8.35 30.95
CA SER A 219 9.23 8.25 29.51
C SER A 219 8.31 9.29 28.86
N LYS A 220 8.74 9.84 27.73
CA LYS A 220 7.97 10.81 26.94
C LYS A 220 6.78 10.09 26.28
N PRO A 221 5.62 10.74 26.09
CA PRO A 221 4.45 10.10 25.48
C PRO A 221 4.78 9.63 24.05
N VAL A 222 4.59 8.35 23.79
CA VAL A 222 4.72 7.75 22.45
C VAL A 222 3.43 8.06 21.68
N THR A 223 3.54 8.76 20.56
CA THR A 223 2.41 9.10 19.70
C THR A 223 1.89 7.85 18.97
N SER A 224 0.60 7.55 19.11
CA SER A 224 -0.05 6.41 18.45
C SER A 224 -0.25 6.69 16.96
N TYR A 225 0.09 5.71 16.13
CA TYR A 225 -0.23 5.71 14.69
C TYR A 225 -1.02 4.45 14.35
N LEU A 226 -1.83 4.49 13.29
CA LEU A 226 -2.53 3.32 12.79
C LEU A 226 -1.67 2.63 11.73
N PRO A 227 -1.39 1.32 11.84
CA PRO A 227 -0.61 0.59 10.83
C PRO A 227 -1.21 0.68 9.43
N ALA A 228 -0.40 0.41 8.40
CA ALA A 228 -0.93 0.17 7.07
C ALA A 228 -1.82 -1.09 7.09
N ARG A 229 -2.75 -1.24 6.13
CA ARG A 229 -3.69 -2.36 6.12
C ARG A 229 -4.12 -2.75 4.71
N VAL A 230 -4.28 -4.05 4.53
CA VAL A 230 -5.00 -4.65 3.41
C VAL A 230 -6.12 -5.51 3.96
N CYS A 231 -7.27 -5.49 3.30
CA CYS A 231 -8.44 -6.24 3.75
C CYS A 231 -9.14 -6.88 2.55
N ILE A 232 -9.10 -8.21 2.48
CA ILE A 232 -9.70 -8.99 1.39
C ILE A 232 -10.68 -10.02 1.96
N SER A 233 -11.54 -10.59 1.10
CA SER A 233 -12.37 -11.73 1.46
C SER A 233 -12.01 -12.98 0.68
N MET A 234 -12.07 -14.11 1.37
CA MET A 234 -11.89 -15.46 0.83
C MET A 234 -13.01 -16.35 1.32
N ASN A 235 -13.67 -17.06 0.40
CA ASN A 235 -14.70 -18.02 0.77
C ASN A 235 -14.10 -19.12 1.65
N SER A 236 -14.83 -19.55 2.67
CA SER A 236 -14.47 -20.74 3.45
C SER A 236 -15.14 -21.96 2.83
N PHE A 237 -14.38 -22.79 2.14
CA PHE A 237 -14.79 -24.08 1.58
C PHE A 237 -14.21 -25.22 2.45
N SER A 238 -14.87 -25.54 3.57
CA SER A 238 -14.52 -26.76 4.30
C SER A 238 -15.07 -27.99 3.56
N GLN A 239 -14.28 -28.60 2.68
CA GLN A 239 -14.60 -29.92 2.11
C GLN A 239 -14.09 -31.12 2.93
N GLU A 240 -13.59 -30.87 4.14
CA GLU A 240 -13.32 -31.91 5.13
C GLU A 240 -14.03 -31.55 6.44
N ILE A 241 -15.23 -32.10 6.61
CA ILE A 241 -15.86 -32.58 7.86
C ILE A 241 -17.37 -32.67 7.58
N ASN A 242 -17.92 -33.85 7.86
CA ASN A 242 -19.33 -34.18 7.73
C ASN A 242 -20.26 -33.08 8.29
N VAL A 243 -21.27 -32.76 7.47
CA VAL A 243 -22.63 -32.31 7.80
C VAL A 243 -22.86 -31.94 9.28
N HIS A 244 -23.16 -30.65 9.51
CA HIS A 244 -23.61 -29.98 10.75
C HIS A 244 -22.59 -29.06 11.48
N SER A 245 -21.96 -28.10 10.79
CA SER A 245 -21.53 -26.87 11.47
C SER A 245 -22.16 -25.66 10.79
N ARG A 246 -22.80 -24.81 11.60
CA ARG A 246 -23.51 -23.58 11.20
C ARG A 246 -22.53 -22.61 10.54
N GLU A 247 -23.06 -21.76 9.66
CA GLU A 247 -22.38 -20.66 8.96
C GLU A 247 -21.73 -19.67 9.95
N GLY A 248 -20.59 -20.04 10.53
CA GLY A 248 -19.79 -19.16 11.36
C GLY A 248 -18.95 -18.21 10.51
N CYS A 249 -18.60 -17.04 11.05
CA CYS A 249 -17.63 -16.17 10.41
C CYS A 249 -16.22 -16.45 10.95
N ARG A 250 -15.23 -16.23 10.09
CA ARG A 250 -13.82 -16.37 10.45
C ARG A 250 -13.05 -15.18 9.93
N ILE A 251 -12.05 -14.76 10.70
CA ILE A 251 -11.07 -13.78 10.26
C ILE A 251 -9.67 -14.33 10.42
N SER A 252 -8.78 -13.95 9.52
CA SER A 252 -7.34 -14.23 9.61
C SER A 252 -6.63 -12.89 9.68
N LEU A 253 -5.89 -12.67 10.75
CA LEU A 253 -5.10 -11.49 10.97
C LEU A 253 -3.62 -11.86 10.92
N SER A 254 -2.85 -11.18 10.07
CA SER A 254 -1.38 -11.31 10.02
C SER A 254 -0.78 -9.92 10.07
N ALA A 255 0.43 -9.81 10.62
CA ALA A 255 1.10 -8.53 10.79
C ALA A 255 2.51 -8.57 10.18
N ILE A 256 2.93 -7.45 9.61
CA ILE A 256 4.33 -7.13 9.39
C ILE A 256 4.76 -6.24 10.55
N ILE A 257 5.81 -6.64 11.25
CA ILE A 257 6.34 -5.97 12.43
C ILE A 257 7.80 -5.57 12.21
N CYS A 258 8.24 -4.53 12.91
CA CYS A 258 9.66 -4.21 13.04
C CYS A 258 10.14 -4.57 14.45
N HIS A 259 11.04 -5.53 14.55
CA HIS A 259 11.56 -6.01 15.82
C HIS A 259 13.09 -6.03 15.81
N GLY A 260 13.68 -5.13 16.59
CA GLY A 260 15.10 -4.76 16.55
C GLY A 260 15.58 -4.02 17.81
N LYS A 261 16.90 -3.75 17.91
CA LYS A 261 17.55 -3.18 19.11
C LYS A 261 17.59 -1.64 19.16
N SER A 262 16.72 -0.96 18.43
CA SER A 262 16.66 0.51 18.47
C SER A 262 15.92 1.03 19.71
N ASP A 263 16.23 2.26 20.12
CA ASP A 263 15.37 2.99 21.05
C ASP A 263 14.00 3.16 20.39
N MET A 264 13.01 2.41 20.89
CA MET A 264 11.66 2.37 20.35
C MET A 264 11.02 3.75 20.30
N TYR A 265 11.32 4.65 21.23
CA TYR A 265 10.77 6.00 21.24
C TYR A 265 11.33 6.84 20.08
N GLU A 266 12.65 6.82 19.87
CA GLU A 266 13.27 7.52 18.74
C GLU A 266 12.85 6.91 17.41
N TRP A 267 12.79 5.57 17.35
CA TRP A 267 12.37 4.85 16.16
C TRP A 267 10.93 5.16 15.76
N ILE A 268 9.97 5.10 16.70
CA ILE A 268 8.57 5.45 16.41
C ILE A 268 8.50 6.88 15.89
N ASN A 269 9.15 7.85 16.55
CA ASN A 269 9.13 9.25 16.12
C ASN A 269 9.84 9.51 14.77
N SER A 270 10.59 8.54 14.25
CA SER A 270 11.21 8.60 12.94
C SER A 270 10.33 8.03 11.82
N LEU A 271 9.21 7.36 12.15
CA LEU A 271 8.28 6.84 11.17
C LEU A 271 7.62 7.97 10.36
N ARG A 272 7.24 7.65 9.13
CA ARG A 272 6.50 8.57 8.26
C ARG A 272 5.17 7.96 7.89
N GLY A 273 4.09 8.48 8.47
CA GLY A 273 2.73 8.10 8.08
C GLY A 273 2.22 8.96 6.93
N LEU A 274 1.38 8.38 6.07
CA LEU A 274 0.58 9.13 5.10
C LEU A 274 -0.90 8.80 5.28
N TYR A 275 -1.70 9.84 5.37
CA TYR A 275 -3.14 9.75 5.55
C TYR A 275 -3.83 10.90 4.79
N VAL A 276 -4.60 10.58 3.75
CA VAL A 276 -5.45 11.56 3.05
C VAL A 276 -6.77 11.71 3.80
N GLN A 277 -6.92 12.83 4.51
CA GLN A 277 -8.08 13.10 5.39
C GLN A 277 -9.33 13.60 4.67
N SER A 278 -9.20 14.13 3.46
CA SER A 278 -10.29 14.83 2.78
C SER A 278 -10.42 14.42 1.33
N ILE A 279 -11.63 14.52 0.80
CA ILE A 279 -11.92 14.37 -0.64
C ILE A 279 -10.99 15.27 -1.44
N SER A 280 -10.30 14.69 -2.41
CA SER A 280 -9.33 15.38 -3.25
C SER A 280 -9.46 14.92 -4.70
N HIS A 281 -8.77 15.60 -5.62
CA HIS A 281 -8.62 15.13 -7.01
C HIS A 281 -7.33 14.31 -7.22
N TRP A 282 -6.52 14.19 -6.16
CA TRP A 282 -5.19 13.59 -6.22
C TRP A 282 -5.25 12.11 -5.83
N ALA A 283 -5.77 11.78 -4.65
CA ALA A 283 -5.92 10.40 -4.21
C ALA A 283 -7.22 10.24 -3.42
N PRO A 284 -7.79 9.02 -3.37
CA PRO A 284 -8.95 8.73 -2.54
C PRO A 284 -8.65 9.07 -1.07
N ALA A 285 -9.67 9.59 -0.39
CA ALA A 285 -9.62 9.72 1.05
C ALA A 285 -9.51 8.34 1.69
N ASN A 286 -8.89 8.30 2.87
CA ASN A 286 -8.80 7.06 3.60
C ASN A 286 -10.19 6.61 4.07
N ILE A 287 -10.56 5.37 3.75
CA ILE A 287 -11.90 4.81 4.01
C ILE A 287 -11.97 4.01 5.32
N GLY A 288 -10.87 3.92 6.08
CA GLY A 288 -10.85 3.15 7.32
C GLY A 288 -9.75 3.54 8.30
N PRO A 289 -9.70 2.84 9.44
CA PRO A 289 -8.78 3.10 10.54
C PRO A 289 -7.39 2.50 10.27
N TYR A 290 -6.69 3.01 9.27
CA TYR A 290 -5.33 2.57 8.90
C TYR A 290 -4.51 3.75 8.34
N SER A 291 -3.21 3.62 8.15
CA SER A 291 -2.43 4.60 7.36
C SER A 291 -2.38 4.18 5.89
N GLN A 292 -2.50 5.09 4.93
CA GLN A 292 -2.37 4.72 3.51
C GLN A 292 -0.95 4.27 3.15
N ALA A 293 0.05 4.81 3.85
CA ALA A 293 1.42 4.29 3.82
C ALA A 293 2.15 4.55 5.13
N ILE A 294 3.12 3.70 5.46
CA ILE A 294 4.06 3.89 6.57
C ILE A 294 5.48 3.68 6.08
N GLY A 295 6.29 4.71 6.18
CA GLY A 295 7.73 4.70 5.94
C GLY A 295 8.49 4.43 7.24
N VAL A 296 9.42 3.48 7.19
CA VAL A 296 10.31 3.10 8.28
C VAL A 296 11.74 3.37 7.82
N PRO A 297 12.50 4.24 8.49
CA PRO A 297 13.90 4.45 8.15
C PRO A 297 14.70 3.19 8.46
N THR A 298 15.55 2.78 7.51
CA THR A 298 16.57 1.76 7.76
C THR A 298 17.81 2.43 8.33
N LEU A 299 18.42 1.88 9.38
CA LEU A 299 19.73 2.35 9.84
C LEU A 299 20.74 2.20 8.70
N CYS A 300 21.15 3.31 8.10
CA CYS A 300 22.36 3.34 7.29
C CYS A 300 23.53 3.24 8.27
N SER A 301 24.42 2.26 8.09
CA SER A 301 25.70 2.21 8.78
C SER A 301 26.41 3.56 8.57
N HIS A 302 26.51 4.36 9.63
CA HIS A 302 27.27 5.61 9.58
C HIS A 302 28.74 5.26 9.27
N SER A 303 29.15 5.41 8.02
CA SER A 303 30.53 5.73 7.73
C SER A 303 30.73 7.18 8.17
N GLU A 304 31.59 7.39 9.18
CA GLU A 304 31.85 8.67 9.85
C GLU A 304 32.32 9.81 8.92
N ASN A 305 32.42 9.59 7.60
CA ASN A 305 32.95 10.54 6.62
C ASN A 305 31.95 11.07 5.58
N CYS A 306 30.64 10.79 5.69
CA CYS A 306 29.65 11.33 4.74
C CYS A 306 29.12 12.70 5.20
N THR A 307 29.66 13.79 4.64
CA THR A 307 29.20 15.18 4.82
C THR A 307 28.17 15.61 3.77
N SER A 308 27.72 14.71 2.90
CA SER A 308 26.61 14.94 1.97
C SER A 308 25.31 14.38 2.55
N SER A 309 24.19 15.03 2.26
CA SER A 309 22.83 14.59 2.62
C SER A 309 22.44 13.29 1.90
N CYS A 310 23.10 12.18 2.22
CA CYS A 310 22.70 10.85 1.80
C CYS A 310 21.31 10.58 2.39
N GLY A 311 20.29 10.62 1.55
CA GLY A 311 18.90 10.45 1.98
C GLY A 311 18.73 9.12 2.69
N LEU A 312 18.13 9.16 3.89
CA LEU A 312 17.77 7.96 4.64
C LEU A 312 17.03 6.99 3.72
N GLU A 313 17.56 5.78 3.58
CA GLU A 313 16.81 4.70 2.96
C GLU A 313 15.67 4.31 3.88
N GLN A 314 14.51 3.99 3.29
CA GLN A 314 13.32 3.65 4.04
C GLN A 314 12.63 2.45 3.38
N PHE A 315 12.17 1.50 4.20
CA PHE A 315 11.08 0.64 3.78
C PHE A 315 9.79 1.43 3.84
N THR A 316 8.88 1.21 2.92
CA THR A 316 7.56 1.82 2.96
C THR A 316 6.51 0.76 2.65
N PHE A 317 5.55 0.64 3.54
CA PHE A 317 4.43 -0.30 3.48
C PHE A 317 3.20 0.45 3.04
N TYR A 318 2.60 0.05 1.92
CA TYR A 318 1.43 0.72 1.35
C TYR A 318 0.20 -0.13 1.62
N SER A 319 -0.86 0.51 2.11
CA SER A 319 -2.18 -0.10 2.25
C SER A 319 -2.78 -0.45 0.90
N GLY A 320 -3.78 -1.32 0.94
CA GLY A 320 -4.50 -1.73 -0.26
C GLY A 320 -5.14 -0.55 -0.99
N GLN A 321 -4.92 -0.48 -2.30
CA GLN A 321 -5.46 0.57 -3.17
C GLN A 321 -6.46 -0.02 -4.17
N ILE A 322 -7.71 0.43 -4.09
CA ILE A 322 -8.79 0.13 -5.03
C ILE A 322 -9.05 1.34 -5.96
N GLY A 323 -9.68 1.11 -7.10
CA GLY A 323 -9.86 2.10 -8.17
C GLY A 323 -10.95 3.14 -7.96
N LEU A 324 -10.99 3.81 -6.81
CA LEU A 324 -12.01 4.85 -6.53
C LEU A 324 -11.81 6.10 -7.38
N ILE A 325 -12.91 6.77 -7.73
CA ILE A 325 -12.88 8.15 -8.24
C ILE A 325 -12.66 9.07 -7.02
N PRO A 326 -11.49 9.72 -6.86
CA PRO A 326 -11.14 10.43 -5.62
C PRO A 326 -12.14 11.49 -5.19
N GLU A 327 -12.73 12.22 -6.15
CA GLU A 327 -13.68 13.29 -5.86
C GLU A 327 -15.06 12.79 -5.42
N LEU A 328 -15.39 11.54 -5.71
CA LEU A 328 -16.71 10.96 -5.50
C LEU A 328 -16.71 9.83 -4.47
N GLU A 329 -15.55 9.25 -4.15
CA GLU A 329 -15.39 8.12 -3.22
C GLU A 329 -16.22 6.87 -3.60
N VAL A 330 -16.49 6.72 -4.90
CA VAL A 330 -17.21 5.58 -5.51
C VAL A 330 -16.36 4.92 -6.59
N LEU A 331 -16.63 3.64 -6.85
CA LEU A 331 -16.04 2.93 -7.98
C LEU A 331 -16.67 3.39 -9.31
N PRO A 332 -15.91 3.40 -10.41
CA PRO A 332 -16.45 3.43 -11.76
C PRO A 332 -17.57 2.41 -11.93
N SER A 333 -18.68 2.82 -12.54
CA SER A 333 -19.84 1.93 -12.70
C SER A 333 -20.59 2.21 -14.00
N GLN A 334 -21.23 1.16 -14.53
CA GLN A 334 -22.04 1.27 -15.75
C GLN A 334 -23.29 2.14 -15.52
N THR A 335 -23.91 2.06 -14.34
CA THR A 335 -25.13 2.80 -14.05
C THR A 335 -24.87 4.26 -13.66
N GLY A 336 -23.62 4.64 -13.41
CA GLY A 336 -23.25 5.98 -12.98
C GLY A 336 -22.40 6.77 -13.98
N HIS A 337 -21.38 6.13 -14.56
CA HIS A 337 -20.26 6.86 -15.18
C HIS A 337 -19.95 6.41 -16.62
N PHE A 338 -20.16 5.12 -16.93
CA PHE A 338 -19.73 4.51 -18.18
C PHE A 338 -20.88 3.79 -18.90
N SER A 339 -20.83 3.74 -20.23
CA SER A 339 -21.88 3.07 -21.00
C SER A 339 -21.80 1.54 -20.93
N ARG A 340 -20.59 1.01 -20.74
CA ARG A 340 -20.28 -0.43 -20.70
C ARG A 340 -19.58 -0.80 -19.41
N ILE A 341 -19.93 -1.96 -18.86
CA ILE A 341 -19.27 -2.50 -17.66
C ILE A 341 -17.75 -2.70 -17.87
N THR A 342 -17.35 -3.09 -19.07
CA THR A 342 -15.93 -3.28 -19.42
C THR A 342 -15.12 -1.98 -19.32
N GLU A 343 -15.70 -0.83 -19.69
CA GLU A 343 -15.06 0.49 -19.58
C GLU A 343 -14.95 0.92 -18.11
N ALA A 344 -15.96 0.59 -17.29
CA ALA A 344 -15.93 0.86 -15.87
C ALA A 344 -14.82 0.07 -15.16
N LEU A 345 -14.75 -1.26 -15.39
CA LEU A 345 -13.71 -2.13 -14.82
C LEU A 345 -12.30 -1.72 -15.29
N GLU A 346 -12.16 -1.37 -16.57
CA GLU A 346 -10.90 -0.85 -17.09
C GLU A 346 -10.48 0.44 -16.41
N THR A 347 -11.40 1.39 -16.24
CA THR A 347 -11.14 2.65 -15.55
C THR A 347 -10.77 2.41 -14.08
N GLU A 348 -11.48 1.51 -13.41
CA GLU A 348 -11.19 1.13 -12.02
C GLU A 348 -9.75 0.60 -11.90
N SER A 349 -9.37 -0.34 -12.75
CA SER A 349 -8.03 -0.93 -12.76
C SER A 349 -6.93 0.12 -13.01
N TRP A 350 -7.16 1.06 -13.94
CA TRP A 350 -6.23 2.19 -14.16
C TRP A 350 -6.13 3.12 -12.95
N LEU A 351 -7.26 3.45 -12.32
CA LEU A 351 -7.29 4.29 -11.13
C LEU A 351 -6.50 3.64 -9.99
N ALA A 352 -6.66 2.34 -9.76
CA ALA A 352 -5.95 1.63 -8.68
C ALA A 352 -4.42 1.77 -8.80
N ILE A 353 -3.87 1.57 -10.00
CA ILE A 353 -2.42 1.75 -10.26
C ILE A 353 -2.01 3.22 -10.13
N ARG A 354 -2.83 4.15 -10.62
CA ARG A 354 -2.55 5.59 -10.51
C ARG A 354 -2.50 6.05 -9.06
N HIS A 355 -3.39 5.54 -8.21
CA HIS A 355 -3.40 5.85 -6.77
C HIS A 355 -2.15 5.32 -6.10
N CYS A 356 -1.75 4.07 -6.39
CA CYS A 356 -0.50 3.51 -5.92
C CYS A 356 0.70 4.40 -6.29
N HIS A 357 0.80 4.81 -7.55
CA HIS A 357 1.86 5.68 -8.04
C HIS A 357 1.92 7.00 -7.28
N ARG A 358 0.76 7.67 -7.09
CA ARG A 358 0.68 8.96 -6.42
C ARG A 358 1.09 8.89 -4.96
N ILE A 359 0.63 7.87 -4.25
CA ILE A 359 1.00 7.61 -2.86
C ILE A 359 2.51 7.33 -2.77
N MET A 360 3.07 6.51 -3.68
CA MET A 360 4.51 6.28 -3.77
C MET A 360 5.31 7.53 -4.06
N LYS A 361 4.84 8.38 -4.96
CA LYS A 361 5.47 9.67 -5.27
C LYS A 361 5.55 10.56 -4.04
N CYS A 362 4.51 10.56 -3.19
CA CYS A 362 4.52 11.32 -1.94
C CYS A 362 5.52 10.74 -0.93
N MET A 363 5.57 9.41 -0.80
CA MET A 363 6.40 8.75 0.20
C MET A 363 7.88 8.70 -0.18
N SER A 364 8.17 8.38 -1.44
CA SER A 364 9.52 8.10 -1.97
C SER A 364 9.72 8.77 -3.35
N PRO A 365 9.67 10.11 -3.45
CA PRO A 365 9.67 10.84 -4.72
C PRO A 365 10.93 10.62 -5.57
N SER A 366 12.06 10.25 -4.99
CA SER A 366 13.34 10.07 -5.70
C SER A 366 13.57 8.64 -6.20
N LYS A 367 12.80 7.66 -5.73
CA LYS A 367 12.99 6.23 -6.04
C LYS A 367 11.66 5.56 -6.43
N ILE A 368 10.79 6.32 -7.09
CA ILE A 368 9.45 5.86 -7.48
C ILE A 368 9.60 4.66 -8.41
N TRP A 369 8.96 3.55 -8.06
CA TRP A 369 8.99 2.27 -8.76
C TRP A 369 10.34 1.55 -8.86
N THR A 370 11.47 2.28 -8.85
CA THR A 370 12.81 1.69 -8.93
C THR A 370 13.16 0.87 -7.69
N ASN A 371 12.58 1.22 -6.53
CA ASN A 371 12.70 0.50 -5.27
C ASN A 371 11.48 -0.37 -4.93
N LEU A 372 10.68 -0.78 -5.93
CA LEU A 372 9.60 -1.74 -5.69
C LEU A 372 10.19 -3.06 -5.20
N PHE A 373 9.92 -3.40 -3.93
CA PHE A 373 10.41 -4.62 -3.31
C PHE A 373 9.48 -5.78 -3.63
N ILE A 374 8.20 -5.65 -3.29
CA ILE A 374 7.15 -6.59 -3.67
C ILE A 374 5.85 -5.82 -3.90
N GLY A 375 5.09 -6.24 -4.91
CA GLY A 375 3.70 -5.88 -5.09
C GLY A 375 2.82 -7.11 -5.05
N ILE A 376 1.63 -6.98 -4.51
CA ILE A 376 0.61 -8.02 -4.51
C ILE A 376 -0.63 -7.41 -5.17
N CYS A 377 -1.14 -8.09 -6.18
CA CYS A 377 -2.38 -7.77 -6.87
C CYS A 377 -3.44 -8.78 -6.49
N TYR A 378 -4.50 -8.31 -5.84
CA TYR A 378 -5.69 -9.09 -5.55
C TYR A 378 -6.77 -8.77 -6.58
N ALA A 379 -7.39 -9.78 -7.18
CA ALA A 379 -8.45 -9.61 -8.17
C ALA A 379 -9.59 -10.60 -7.91
N VAL A 380 -10.82 -10.25 -8.25
CA VAL A 380 -11.99 -11.11 -7.99
C VAL A 380 -12.20 -12.21 -9.05
N ASP A 381 -11.57 -12.07 -10.21
CA ASP A 381 -11.61 -13.02 -11.32
C ASP A 381 -10.35 -12.91 -12.19
N GLU A 382 -10.20 -13.86 -13.12
CA GLU A 382 -9.05 -13.93 -14.02
C GLU A 382 -8.99 -12.76 -15.00
N ASP A 383 -10.13 -12.28 -15.50
CA ASP A 383 -10.20 -11.17 -16.45
C ASP A 383 -9.66 -9.87 -15.82
N SER A 384 -10.07 -9.58 -14.59
CA SER A 384 -9.60 -8.45 -13.78
C SER A 384 -8.10 -8.53 -13.51
N LEU A 385 -7.59 -9.73 -13.25
CA LEU A 385 -6.17 -9.99 -13.00
C LEU A 385 -5.33 -9.79 -14.28
N ILE A 386 -5.78 -10.33 -15.42
CA ILE A 386 -5.16 -10.13 -16.73
C ILE A 386 -5.12 -8.64 -17.07
N GLN A 387 -6.21 -7.93 -16.82
CA GLN A 387 -6.30 -6.50 -17.05
C GLN A 387 -5.33 -5.70 -16.16
N ALA A 388 -5.31 -5.98 -14.86
CA ALA A 388 -4.39 -5.36 -13.91
C ALA A 388 -2.92 -5.59 -14.30
N ARG A 389 -2.58 -6.80 -14.75
CA ARG A 389 -1.25 -7.13 -15.26
C ARG A 389 -0.90 -6.33 -16.51
N LYS A 390 -1.80 -6.27 -17.48
CA LYS A 390 -1.62 -5.47 -18.68
C LYS A 390 -1.38 -4.00 -18.34
N HIS A 391 -2.16 -3.43 -17.42
CA HIS A 391 -2.03 -2.03 -17.02
C HIS A 391 -0.70 -1.75 -16.30
N PHE A 392 -0.29 -2.61 -15.36
CA PHE A 392 1.01 -2.50 -14.70
C PHE A 392 2.15 -2.64 -15.71
N HIS A 393 2.05 -3.60 -16.64
CA HIS A 393 3.07 -3.79 -17.66
C HIS A 393 3.25 -2.53 -18.51
N LEU A 394 2.14 -1.96 -19.01
CA LEU A 394 2.15 -0.82 -19.92
C LEU A 394 2.58 0.49 -19.26
N SER A 395 2.24 0.69 -17.99
CA SER A 395 2.51 1.95 -17.29
C SER A 395 3.81 1.96 -16.49
N VAL A 396 4.31 0.79 -16.09
CA VAL A 396 5.43 0.66 -15.15
C VAL A 396 6.53 -0.22 -15.72
N CYS A 397 6.24 -1.51 -15.97
CA CYS A 397 7.27 -2.49 -16.38
C CYS A 397 7.97 -2.02 -17.66
N SER A 398 7.21 -1.65 -18.70
CA SER A 398 7.76 -1.18 -19.98
C SER A 398 8.66 0.04 -19.80
N VAL A 399 8.22 1.02 -19.03
CA VAL A 399 8.95 2.27 -18.79
C VAL A 399 10.27 2.01 -18.05
N ILE A 400 10.26 1.12 -17.06
CA ILE A 400 11.46 0.76 -16.30
C ILE A 400 12.40 -0.10 -17.14
N SER A 401 11.87 -1.08 -17.88
CA SER A 401 12.66 -1.96 -18.75
C SER A 401 13.34 -1.18 -19.89
N ASP A 402 12.65 -0.22 -20.51
CA ASP A 402 13.23 0.67 -21.52
C ASP A 402 14.41 1.49 -20.95
N SER A 403 14.38 1.80 -19.65
CA SER A 403 15.45 2.53 -18.96
C SER A 403 16.60 1.66 -18.45
N LYS A 404 16.37 0.36 -18.25
CA LYS A 404 17.35 -0.61 -17.74
C LYS A 404 17.67 -1.61 -18.85
N HIS A 405 18.64 -1.30 -19.72
CA HIS A 405 19.10 -2.11 -20.85
C HIS A 405 19.58 -3.57 -20.54
N ILE A 406 19.25 -4.17 -19.40
CA ILE A 406 19.97 -5.34 -18.85
C ILE A 406 19.06 -6.50 -18.38
N SER A 407 17.73 -6.36 -18.26
CA SER A 407 16.87 -7.47 -17.78
C SER A 407 16.06 -8.13 -18.90
N SER A 408 16.29 -9.42 -19.15
CA SER A 408 15.47 -10.25 -20.06
C SER A 408 14.10 -10.61 -19.48
N MET A 409 13.82 -10.27 -18.21
CA MET A 409 12.55 -10.57 -17.53
C MET A 409 11.82 -9.30 -17.09
N CYS A 410 10.51 -9.27 -17.36
CA CYS A 410 9.63 -8.18 -16.95
C CYS A 410 9.33 -8.21 -15.45
N ASP A 411 9.28 -7.02 -14.84
CA ASP A 411 8.95 -6.79 -13.44
C ASP A 411 7.58 -7.39 -13.02
N CYS A 412 6.64 -7.54 -13.95
CA CYS A 412 5.38 -8.28 -13.72
C CYS A 412 5.58 -9.68 -13.15
N ASN A 413 6.69 -10.33 -13.53
CA ASN A 413 7.01 -11.69 -13.12
C ASN A 413 8.09 -11.74 -12.03
N LYS A 414 8.75 -10.60 -11.77
CA LYS A 414 9.88 -10.50 -10.84
C LYS A 414 9.46 -10.06 -9.46
N CYS A 415 8.60 -9.03 -9.37
CA CYS A 415 8.27 -8.37 -8.12
C CYS A 415 6.77 -8.34 -7.82
N ILE A 416 5.92 -8.90 -8.67
CA ILE A 416 4.47 -8.93 -8.45
C ILE A 416 3.96 -10.35 -8.19
N VAL A 417 3.14 -10.47 -7.15
CA VAL A 417 2.32 -11.65 -6.83
C VAL A 417 0.89 -11.40 -7.28
N TRP A 418 0.29 -12.36 -7.99
CA TRP A 418 -1.06 -12.25 -8.54
C TRP A 418 -1.99 -13.25 -7.87
N ILE A 419 -3.07 -12.77 -7.26
CA ILE A 419 -3.95 -13.58 -6.41
C ILE A 419 -5.41 -13.36 -6.81
N ILE A 420 -6.14 -14.45 -7.06
CA ILE A 420 -7.59 -14.42 -7.18
C ILE A 420 -8.22 -14.55 -5.78
N VAL A 421 -9.14 -13.66 -5.44
CA VAL A 421 -9.82 -13.58 -4.15
C VAL A 421 -11.34 -13.64 -4.34
N SER A 422 -12.10 -13.92 -3.29
CA SER A 422 -13.57 -14.00 -3.39
C SER A 422 -14.26 -12.64 -3.36
N GLY A 423 -13.58 -11.60 -2.86
CA GLY A 423 -14.11 -10.24 -2.86
C GLY A 423 -13.14 -9.22 -2.26
N LEU A 424 -13.38 -7.96 -2.60
CA LEU A 424 -12.58 -6.81 -2.22
C LEU A 424 -13.46 -5.70 -1.62
N PRO A 425 -12.90 -4.73 -0.89
CA PRO A 425 -13.66 -3.62 -0.32
C PRO A 425 -14.48 -2.87 -1.38
N LYS A 426 -15.70 -2.48 -1.02
CA LYS A 426 -16.67 -1.81 -1.92
C LYS A 426 -17.03 -2.63 -3.18
N ASN A 427 -16.76 -3.94 -3.19
CA ASN A 427 -16.89 -4.81 -4.37
C ASN A 427 -15.99 -4.36 -5.53
N ALA A 428 -14.79 -3.88 -5.22
CA ALA A 428 -13.76 -3.61 -6.23
C ALA A 428 -13.41 -4.87 -7.03
N SER A 429 -12.97 -4.69 -8.27
CA SER A 429 -12.45 -5.76 -9.13
C SER A 429 -10.98 -6.05 -8.89
N VAL A 430 -10.22 -5.04 -8.45
CA VAL A 430 -8.78 -5.16 -8.17
C VAL A 430 -8.34 -4.29 -6.99
N GLU A 431 -7.43 -4.82 -6.18
CA GLU A 431 -6.76 -4.13 -5.09
C GLU A 431 -5.24 -4.39 -5.13
N TRP A 432 -4.45 -3.34 -4.95
CA TRP A 432 -2.99 -3.40 -4.99
C TRP A 432 -2.37 -3.11 -3.62
N GLN A 433 -1.44 -3.97 -3.16
CA GLN A 433 -0.65 -3.80 -1.93
C GLN A 433 0.84 -3.90 -2.24
N TRP A 434 1.62 -2.84 -2.02
CA TRP A 434 3.06 -2.90 -2.30
C TRP A 434 3.90 -2.57 -1.08
N ILE A 435 5.17 -2.93 -1.19
CA ILE A 435 6.24 -2.57 -0.29
C ILE A 435 7.38 -2.04 -1.16
N THR A 436 7.91 -0.87 -0.82
CA THR A 436 9.12 -0.33 -1.45
C THR A 436 10.26 -0.31 -0.45
N GLY A 437 11.49 -0.54 -0.88
CA GLY A 437 12.65 -0.48 -0.01
C GLY A 437 13.97 -0.79 -0.73
N PRO A 438 15.11 -0.66 -0.04
CA PRO A 438 16.42 -0.95 -0.61
C PRO A 438 16.55 -2.43 -0.99
N SER A 439 16.89 -2.71 -2.25
CA SER A 439 16.90 -4.06 -2.83
C SER A 439 18.01 -4.97 -2.30
N ALA A 440 19.06 -4.43 -1.68
CA ALA A 440 20.26 -5.18 -1.31
C ALA A 440 20.14 -5.94 0.03
N SER A 441 19.22 -5.57 0.92
CA SER A 441 19.26 -6.01 2.33
C SER A 441 18.40 -7.23 2.68
N LEU A 442 17.42 -7.62 1.85
CA LEU A 442 16.49 -8.73 2.16
C LEU A 442 16.76 -10.02 1.38
N VAL A 443 17.26 -9.95 0.14
CA VAL A 443 17.40 -11.14 -0.72
C VAL A 443 18.45 -12.11 -0.17
N THR A 444 19.48 -11.60 0.52
CA THR A 444 20.55 -12.39 1.15
C THR A 444 20.11 -13.10 2.43
N SER A 445 19.22 -12.51 3.24
CA SER A 445 18.79 -13.15 4.51
C SER A 445 17.79 -14.29 4.35
N VAL A 446 17.02 -14.31 3.24
CA VAL A 446 16.05 -15.37 2.97
C VAL A 446 16.76 -16.67 2.55
N ASP A 447 17.84 -16.56 1.75
CA ASP A 447 18.66 -17.71 1.33
C ASP A 447 19.32 -18.43 2.53
N ASP A 448 19.83 -17.68 3.52
CA ASP A 448 20.45 -18.26 4.73
C ASP A 448 19.42 -18.93 5.67
N THR A 449 18.20 -18.39 5.72
CA THR A 449 17.14 -18.86 6.63
C THR A 449 16.48 -20.16 6.14
N ILE A 450 16.39 -20.36 4.83
CA ILE A 450 15.85 -21.59 4.22
C ILE A 450 16.84 -22.77 4.35
N ASN A 451 18.14 -22.49 4.28
CA ASN A 451 19.19 -23.51 4.42
C ASN A 451 19.34 -24.03 5.86
N ASN A 452 18.98 -23.23 6.86
CA ASN A 452 18.88 -23.68 8.24
C ASN A 452 17.53 -24.37 8.44
N GLY A 453 17.50 -25.71 8.31
CA GLY A 453 16.34 -26.63 8.33
C GLY A 453 15.39 -26.54 9.54
N SER A 454 14.89 -25.35 9.80
CA SER A 454 13.89 -25.01 10.80
C SER A 454 12.57 -25.59 10.36
N PHE A 455 11.96 -26.36 11.26
CA PHE A 455 10.69 -27.04 11.08
C PHE A 455 9.65 -26.05 10.52
N VAL A 456 9.20 -26.26 9.27
CA VAL A 456 8.15 -25.46 8.66
C VAL A 456 6.82 -25.96 9.23
N PRO A 457 6.05 -25.17 10.00
CA PRO A 457 4.77 -25.63 10.49
C PRO A 457 3.87 -25.90 9.28
N GLN A 458 3.33 -27.12 9.18
CA GLN A 458 2.59 -27.67 8.02
C GLN A 458 1.37 -26.85 7.56
N ASN A 459 0.99 -25.79 8.28
CA ASN A 459 -0.25 -25.04 8.08
C ASN A 459 -0.09 -23.58 7.61
N THR A 460 1.10 -23.12 7.22
CA THR A 460 1.36 -21.67 7.34
C THR A 460 1.95 -20.96 6.11
N PHE A 461 2.53 -21.62 5.11
CA PHE A 461 3.14 -20.91 3.96
C PHE A 461 2.74 -21.44 2.58
N MET A 462 2.28 -20.55 1.69
CA MET A 462 2.09 -20.88 0.28
C MET A 462 3.34 -20.39 -0.42
N LEU A 463 4.08 -21.32 -0.99
CA LEU A 463 5.28 -21.02 -1.77
C LEU A 463 4.84 -20.35 -3.07
N PHE A 464 5.16 -19.07 -3.21
CA PHE A 464 4.99 -18.39 -4.48
C PHE A 464 6.14 -18.80 -5.41
N TYR A 465 5.79 -19.53 -6.45
CA TYR A 465 6.74 -20.03 -7.44
C TYR A 465 7.19 -18.89 -8.36
N ARG A 466 8.50 -18.82 -8.62
CA ARG A 466 9.10 -18.01 -9.69
C ARG A 466 9.20 -18.93 -10.91
N TYR A 467 8.39 -18.67 -11.95
CA TYR A 467 8.45 -19.47 -13.18
C TYR A 467 9.70 -19.11 -13.98
N ASP A 468 10.68 -20.01 -14.00
CA ASP A 468 11.79 -19.98 -14.94
C ASP A 468 11.42 -20.68 -16.25
N TYR A 469 11.96 -20.13 -17.32
CA TYR A 469 11.57 -20.30 -18.71
C TYR A 469 11.84 -21.71 -19.28
N TYR A 470 11.20 -22.79 -18.82
CA TYR A 470 11.10 -24.04 -19.60
C TYR A 470 9.86 -24.87 -19.19
N GLN A 471 8.97 -25.08 -20.17
CA GLN A 471 7.77 -25.91 -20.05
C GLN A 471 8.11 -27.34 -19.61
N SER A 472 7.65 -27.76 -18.42
CA SER A 472 7.15 -29.13 -18.18
C SER A 472 6.32 -29.19 -16.89
N ASN A 473 5.16 -29.83 -16.99
CA ASN A 473 4.14 -29.91 -15.96
C ASN A 473 4.56 -30.73 -14.72
N GLN A 474 4.07 -30.29 -13.56
CA GLN A 474 3.66 -31.10 -12.39
C GLN A 474 4.67 -32.06 -11.72
N LYS A 475 5.99 -31.87 -11.83
CA LYS A 475 6.94 -32.63 -11.00
C LYS A 475 7.30 -31.93 -9.68
N ILE A 476 6.66 -32.46 -8.65
CA ILE A 476 7.07 -32.60 -7.23
C ILE A 476 7.67 -31.34 -6.59
N LEU A 477 6.82 -30.64 -5.84
CA LEU A 477 7.10 -29.54 -4.91
C LEU A 477 8.40 -29.72 -4.09
N LEU A 478 8.79 -30.96 -3.77
CA LEU A 478 10.03 -31.28 -3.03
C LEU A 478 11.33 -31.08 -3.84
N GLU A 479 11.35 -31.34 -5.15
CA GLU A 479 12.54 -31.06 -5.99
C GLU A 479 12.68 -29.53 -6.21
N LEU A 480 11.56 -28.82 -6.36
CA LEU A 480 11.52 -27.36 -6.54
C LEU A 480 11.97 -26.58 -5.30
N LEU A 481 11.74 -27.10 -4.09
CA LEU A 481 12.19 -26.51 -2.83
C LEU A 481 13.72 -26.47 -2.67
N SER A 482 14.44 -27.37 -3.34
CA SER A 482 15.91 -27.43 -3.26
C SER A 482 16.65 -26.35 -4.06
N ALA A 483 15.95 -25.63 -4.95
CA ALA A 483 16.52 -24.61 -5.84
C ALA A 483 15.85 -23.22 -5.69
N TYR A 484 15.07 -23.01 -4.63
CA TYR A 484 14.24 -21.82 -4.43
C TYR A 484 15.05 -20.58 -4.03
N LYS A 485 14.81 -19.45 -4.71
CA LYS A 485 15.38 -18.11 -4.42
C LYS A 485 14.28 -17.02 -4.39
N GLY A 486 13.13 -17.32 -3.79
CA GLY A 486 11.93 -16.46 -3.77
C GLY A 486 11.54 -15.97 -2.37
N PHE A 487 10.46 -15.22 -2.29
CA PHE A 487 9.91 -14.70 -1.04
C PHE A 487 8.66 -15.50 -0.57
N VAL A 488 8.55 -15.72 0.73
CA VAL A 488 7.48 -16.52 1.35
C VAL A 488 6.48 -15.59 2.05
N LEU A 489 5.22 -15.57 1.59
CA LEU A 489 4.09 -14.93 2.29
C LEU A 489 3.27 -15.99 3.05
N PRO A 490 2.52 -15.63 4.10
CA PRO A 490 1.71 -16.59 4.84
C PRO A 490 0.60 -17.14 3.93
N VAL A 491 0.25 -18.43 4.05
CA VAL A 491 -0.98 -18.96 3.43
C VAL A 491 -2.12 -18.26 4.10
N ILE A 492 -2.98 -17.62 3.34
CA ILE A 492 -4.32 -17.31 3.79
C ILE A 492 -5.11 -18.63 3.69
N LYS A 493 -5.10 -19.46 4.74
CA LYS A 493 -5.82 -20.74 4.73
C LYS A 493 -7.25 -20.53 5.22
N PHE A 494 -8.09 -19.94 4.37
CA PHE A 494 -9.50 -20.30 4.33
C PHE A 494 -9.61 -21.25 3.15
N ALA A 495 -9.88 -22.52 3.43
CA ALA A 495 -9.82 -23.59 2.46
C ALA A 495 -10.76 -23.26 1.29
N ASP A 496 -10.33 -22.61 0.22
CA ASP A 496 -11.08 -22.53 -1.02
C ASP A 496 -10.25 -23.24 -2.09
N PRO A 497 -10.67 -24.44 -2.54
CA PRO A 497 -9.98 -25.14 -3.62
C PRO A 497 -10.01 -24.37 -4.95
N ASN A 498 -10.74 -23.25 -5.03
CA ASN A 498 -10.78 -22.35 -6.18
C ASN A 498 -9.80 -21.17 -6.09
N VAL A 499 -9.04 -20.99 -4.99
CA VAL A 499 -7.96 -19.99 -4.95
C VAL A 499 -6.83 -20.48 -5.86
N ASN A 500 -6.93 -20.10 -7.12
CA ASN A 500 -5.92 -20.35 -8.12
C ASN A 500 -4.91 -19.21 -8.09
N THR A 501 -3.66 -19.52 -7.76
CA THR A 501 -2.55 -18.63 -8.13
C THR A 501 -2.40 -18.74 -9.64
N VAL A 502 -2.89 -17.75 -10.37
CA VAL A 502 -2.79 -17.74 -11.84
C VAL A 502 -1.46 -17.09 -12.23
N PHE A 503 -0.56 -17.89 -12.77
CA PHE A 503 0.63 -17.40 -13.46
C PHE A 503 0.23 -16.93 -14.85
N VAL A 504 -0.15 -15.66 -14.99
CA VAL A 504 -0.46 -15.07 -16.29
C VAL A 504 0.83 -14.84 -17.08
N SER A 505 1.15 -15.79 -17.94
CA SER A 505 2.16 -15.66 -18.99
C SER A 505 1.54 -14.90 -20.17
N VAL A 506 2.07 -13.71 -20.50
CA VAL A 506 1.78 -13.07 -21.79
C VAL A 506 2.88 -13.51 -22.75
N HIS A 507 2.52 -14.36 -23.71
CA HIS A 507 3.35 -14.60 -24.88
C HIS A 507 3.43 -13.31 -25.70
N ASN A 508 4.62 -12.74 -25.87
CA ASN A 508 4.89 -11.86 -27.00
C ASN A 508 4.73 -12.70 -28.28
N LYS A 509 3.85 -12.26 -29.18
CA LYS A 509 4.04 -12.53 -30.61
C LYS A 509 4.96 -11.46 -31.18
#